data_AF-A0A5N6XIY9-F1
#
_entry.id   AF-A0A5N6XIY9-F1
#
_cell.length_a   1.000
_cell.length_b   1.000
_cell.length_c   1.000
_cell.angle_alpha   90.00
_cell.angle_beta   90.00
_cell.angle_gamma   90.00
#
_symmetry.space_group_name_H-M   'P 1'
#
loop_
_entity.id
_entity.type
_entity.pdbx_description
1 polymer ?
#
loop_
_entity_poly.entity_id
_entity_poly.type
_entity_poly.pdbx_seq_one_letter_code
_entity_poly.pdbx_strand_id
1 'polypeptide(L)'
;MSTGLTCQLSSLTTIWTGAIVDVSETLSTVQDLHIKAEGESIIEGLRGLQSEIGSDVKLTRLPGDGFPDIAAYNEELKQRDATWLNVFWLYGECYRP
;
A
#
# COMPACT_ATOMS: atom_id res chain seq x y z
N MET A 1 -4.74 21.45 12.35
CA MET A 1 -4.47 20.01 12.13
C MET A 1 -4.57 19.63 10.65
N SER A 2 -4.10 20.46 9.70
CA SER A 2 -4.32 20.25 8.25
C SER A 2 -3.03 20.06 7.43
N THR A 3 -1.86 20.33 8.03
CA THR A 3 -0.57 20.34 7.33
C THR A 3 0.13 18.96 7.28
N GLY A 4 -0.24 18.03 8.17
CA GLY A 4 0.36 16.68 8.22
C GLY A 4 -0.16 15.74 7.13
N LEU A 5 -1.49 15.77 6.88
CA LEU A 5 -2.17 14.94 5.89
C LEU A 5 -1.71 15.22 4.45
N THR A 6 -1.46 16.50 4.12
CA THR A 6 -0.99 16.91 2.78
C THR A 6 0.48 16.52 2.52
N CYS A 7 1.31 16.45 3.56
CA CYS A 7 2.69 15.98 3.45
C CYS A 7 2.76 14.45 3.27
N GLN A 8 1.92 13.70 4.00
CA GLN A 8 1.78 12.25 3.82
C GLN A 8 1.33 11.89 2.41
N LEU A 9 0.24 12.47 1.92
CA LEU A 9 -0.29 12.14 0.59
C LEU A 9 0.69 12.44 -0.56
N SER A 10 1.42 13.56 -0.49
CA SER A 10 2.35 13.96 -1.54
C SER A 10 3.63 13.12 -1.57
N SER A 11 4.17 12.76 -0.40
CA SER A 11 5.31 11.84 -0.30
C SER A 11 4.96 10.43 -0.79
N LEU A 12 3.78 9.93 -0.40
CA LEU A 12 3.33 8.59 -0.76
C LEU A 12 3.05 8.47 -2.25
N THR A 13 2.40 9.45 -2.86
CA THR A 13 2.19 9.41 -4.32
C THR A 13 3.52 9.27 -5.08
N THR A 14 4.61 9.85 -4.58
CA THR A 14 5.93 9.79 -5.21
C THR A 14 6.58 8.41 -5.08
N ILE A 15 6.56 7.80 -3.89
CA ILE A 15 7.18 6.48 -3.65
C ILE A 15 6.50 5.39 -4.48
N TRP A 16 5.16 5.42 -4.53
CA TRP A 16 4.37 4.40 -5.25
C TRP A 16 4.50 4.56 -6.76
N THR A 17 4.47 5.79 -7.26
CA THR A 17 4.72 6.06 -8.68
C THR A 17 6.14 5.66 -9.06
N GLY A 18 7.13 5.89 -8.19
CA GLY A 18 8.50 5.42 -8.38
C GLY A 18 8.59 3.90 -8.48
N ALA A 19 7.98 3.16 -7.55
CA ALA A 19 7.97 1.70 -7.58
C ALA A 19 7.32 1.14 -8.86
N ILE A 20 6.22 1.73 -9.33
CA ILE A 20 5.57 1.35 -10.60
C ILE A 20 6.52 1.58 -11.79
N VAL A 21 7.21 2.71 -11.81
CA VAL A 21 8.19 3.04 -12.87
C VAL A 21 9.35 2.05 -12.85
N ASP A 22 9.93 1.76 -11.68
CA ASP A 22 11.07 0.85 -11.53
C ASP A 22 10.73 -0.58 -12.02
N VAL A 23 9.54 -1.09 -11.66
CA VAL A 23 9.06 -2.39 -12.13
C VAL A 23 8.81 -2.35 -13.63
N SER A 24 8.17 -1.30 -14.14
CA SER A 24 7.90 -1.16 -15.58
C SER A 24 9.18 -1.07 -16.42
N GLU A 25 10.21 -0.35 -15.93
CA GLU A 25 11.51 -0.27 -16.58
C GLU A 25 12.21 -1.62 -16.59
N THR A 26 12.18 -2.35 -15.47
CA THR A 26 12.75 -3.69 -15.38
C THR A 26 12.10 -4.65 -16.39
N LEU A 27 10.76 -4.63 -16.49
CA LEU A 27 10.01 -5.46 -17.44
C LEU A 27 10.31 -5.16 -18.91
N SER A 28 10.72 -3.93 -19.23
CA SER A 28 11.09 -3.54 -20.60
C SER A 28 12.31 -4.33 -21.12
N THR A 29 13.17 -4.81 -20.22
CA THR A 29 14.40 -5.54 -20.54
C THR A 29 14.24 -7.07 -20.53
N VAL A 30 13.15 -7.56 -19.92
CA VAL A 30 12.85 -8.99 -19.81
C VAL A 30 12.24 -9.50 -21.14
N GLN A 31 12.57 -10.72 -21.55
CA GLN A 31 11.97 -11.38 -22.72
C GLN A 31 11.04 -12.54 -22.35
N ASP A 32 11.16 -13.03 -21.11
CA ASP A 32 10.32 -14.09 -20.58
C ASP A 32 8.89 -13.57 -20.36
N LEU A 33 7.92 -14.19 -21.04
CA LEU A 33 6.51 -13.82 -20.98
C LEU A 33 5.86 -14.13 -19.63
N HIS A 34 6.34 -15.14 -18.91
CA HIS A 34 5.84 -15.48 -17.58
C HIS A 34 6.24 -14.40 -16.58
N ILE A 35 7.51 -13.99 -16.60
CA ILE A 35 8.02 -12.93 -15.73
C ILE A 35 7.34 -11.58 -16.05
N LYS A 36 7.05 -11.31 -17.32
CA LYS A 36 6.26 -10.14 -17.71
C LYS A 36 4.85 -10.15 -17.14
N ALA A 37 4.14 -11.28 -17.27
CA ALA A 37 2.78 -11.40 -16.76
C ALA A 37 2.74 -11.23 -15.23
N GLU A 38 3.72 -11.79 -14.50
CA GLU A 38 3.84 -11.60 -13.06
C GLU A 38 4.10 -10.13 -12.70
N GLY A 39 5.05 -9.48 -13.38
CA GLY A 39 5.34 -8.07 -13.13
C GLY A 39 4.18 -7.13 -13.49
N GLU A 40 3.42 -7.43 -14.55
CA GLU A 40 2.19 -6.70 -14.88
C GLU A 40 1.14 -6.87 -13.78
N SER A 41 1.00 -8.07 -13.20
CA SER A 41 0.13 -8.30 -12.05
C SER A 41 0.57 -7.51 -10.82
N ILE A 42 1.87 -7.34 -10.59
CA ILE A 42 2.41 -6.52 -9.49
C ILE A 42 2.11 -5.05 -9.73
N ILE A 43 2.32 -4.54 -10.95
CA ILE A 43 1.99 -3.15 -11.31
C ILE A 43 0.51 -2.87 -11.09
N GLU A 44 -0.38 -3.80 -11.47
CA GLU A 44 -1.82 -3.65 -11.26
C GLU A 44 -2.16 -3.62 -9.76
N GLY A 45 -1.54 -4.48 -8.95
CA GLY A 45 -1.69 -4.46 -7.50
C GLY A 45 -1.26 -3.12 -6.87
N LEU A 46 -0.12 -2.57 -7.31
CA LEU A 46 0.36 -1.27 -6.84
C LEU A 46 -0.57 -0.12 -7.24
N ARG A 47 -1.15 -0.16 -8.46
CA ARG A 47 -2.14 0.84 -8.92
C ARG A 47 -3.45 0.74 -8.15
N GLY A 48 -3.93 -0.48 -7.89
CA GLY A 48 -5.12 -0.72 -7.07
C GLY A 48 -4.95 -0.13 -5.68
N LEU A 49 -3.82 -0.41 -5.03
CA LEU A 49 -3.51 0.11 -3.70
C LEU A 49 -3.37 1.64 -3.68
N GLN A 50 -2.76 2.24 -4.72
CA GLN A 50 -2.72 3.70 -4.87
C GLN A 50 -4.13 4.31 -4.94
N SER A 51 -5.05 3.67 -5.67
CA SER A 51 -6.45 4.10 -5.77
C SER A 51 -7.21 3.95 -4.45
N GLU A 52 -6.98 2.88 -3.71
CA GLU A 52 -7.61 2.63 -2.40
C GLU A 52 -7.19 3.68 -1.37
N ILE A 53 -5.89 3.99 -1.30
CA ILE A 53 -5.36 5.03 -0.40
C ILE A 53 -5.91 6.41 -0.80
N GLY A 54 -5.93 6.72 -2.10
CA GLY A 54 -6.46 7.99 -2.61
C GLY A 54 -7.95 8.17 -2.36
N SER A 55 -8.70 7.07 -2.22
CA SER A 55 -10.14 7.07 -1.92
C SER A 55 -10.45 7.11 -0.42
N ASP A 56 -9.42 7.11 0.44
CA ASP A 56 -9.54 7.11 1.90
C ASP A 56 -10.49 6.03 2.45
N VAL A 57 -10.42 4.83 1.87
CA VAL A 57 -11.28 3.71 2.29
C VAL A 57 -10.91 3.23 3.70
N LYS A 58 -11.86 2.55 4.37
CA LYS A 58 -11.60 1.90 5.65
C LYS A 58 -10.55 0.81 5.48
N LEU A 59 -9.60 0.75 6.42
CA LEU A 59 -8.61 -0.32 6.46
C LEU A 59 -9.34 -1.65 6.71
N THR A 60 -9.09 -2.62 5.83
CA THR A 60 -9.66 -3.97 5.93
C THR A 60 -8.81 -4.85 6.83
N ARG A 61 -9.28 -6.03 7.20
CA ARG A 61 -8.49 -6.94 8.03
C ARG A 61 -7.34 -7.54 7.20
N LEU A 62 -6.12 -7.53 7.73
CA LEU A 62 -4.99 -8.20 7.09
C LEU A 62 -5.21 -9.73 7.11
N PRO A 63 -5.01 -10.43 5.97
CA PRO A 63 -5.03 -11.88 5.93
C PRO A 63 -3.89 -12.44 6.80
N GLY A 64 -4.16 -13.52 7.54
CA GLY A 64 -3.16 -14.13 8.41
C GLY A 64 -2.03 -14.77 7.60
N ASP A 65 -0.79 -14.37 7.89
CA ASP A 65 0.45 -14.90 7.30
C ASP A 65 1.13 -15.95 8.20
N GLY A 66 0.50 -16.29 9.34
CA GLY A 66 1.02 -17.22 10.33
C GLY A 66 1.90 -16.57 11.39
N PHE A 67 2.16 -15.27 11.30
CA PHE A 67 2.93 -14.51 12.28
C PHE A 67 2.01 -13.84 13.32
N PRO A 68 2.49 -13.68 14.57
CA PRO A 68 1.67 -13.18 15.69
C PRO A 68 1.41 -11.67 15.61
N ASP A 69 2.19 -10.92 14.85
CA ASP A 69 2.05 -9.49 14.62
C ASP A 69 0.77 -9.15 13.85
N ILE A 70 0.38 -9.93 12.83
CA ILE A 70 -0.89 -9.70 12.11
C ILE A 70 -2.11 -9.80 13.03
N ALA A 71 -2.07 -10.72 14.01
CA ALA A 71 -3.14 -10.82 14.99
C ALA A 71 -3.22 -9.54 15.86
N ALA A 72 -2.09 -9.00 16.30
CA ALA A 72 -2.02 -7.77 17.06
C ALA A 72 -2.51 -6.55 16.25
N TYR A 73 -2.08 -6.41 14.98
CA TYR A 73 -2.55 -5.36 14.08
C TYR A 73 -4.06 -5.42 13.87
N ASN A 74 -4.61 -6.61 13.65
CA ASN A 74 -6.05 -6.77 13.45
C ASN A 74 -6.87 -6.48 14.73
N GLU A 75 -6.34 -6.75 15.91
CA GLU A 75 -6.99 -6.36 17.17
C GLU A 75 -6.95 -4.84 17.41
N GLU A 76 -5.82 -4.19 17.15
CA GLU A 76 -5.71 -2.72 17.18
C GLU A 76 -6.65 -2.06 16.16
N LEU A 77 -6.79 -2.66 14.97
CA LEU A 77 -7.69 -2.18 13.94
C LEU A 77 -9.16 -2.26 14.37
N LYS A 78 -9.58 -3.32 15.07
CA LYS A 78 -10.97 -3.43 15.57
C LYS A 78 -11.35 -2.35 16.57
N GLN A 79 -10.37 -1.85 17.32
CA GLN A 79 -10.59 -0.83 18.35
C GLN A 79 -10.65 0.59 17.75
N ARG A 80 -10.40 0.73 16.45
CA ARG A 80 -10.22 2.02 15.77
C ARG A 80 -11.09 2.09 14.51
N ASP A 81 -11.79 3.20 14.29
CA ASP A 81 -12.45 3.45 13.00
C ASP A 81 -11.46 4.12 12.04
N ALA A 82 -10.46 3.36 11.60
CA ALA A 82 -9.32 3.86 10.83
C ALA A 82 -9.57 3.81 9.31
N THR A 83 -9.31 4.92 8.63
CA THR A 83 -9.20 4.98 7.17
C THR A 83 -7.74 5.23 6.78
N TRP A 84 -7.38 5.02 5.51
CA TRP A 84 -6.00 5.19 5.03
C TRP A 84 -5.38 6.56 5.38
N LEU A 85 -6.18 7.62 5.41
CA LEU A 85 -5.77 8.98 5.73
C LEU A 85 -6.11 9.39 7.16
N ASN A 86 -7.04 8.69 7.82
CA ASN A 86 -7.43 8.93 9.21
C ASN A 86 -6.94 7.80 10.13
N VAL A 87 -5.62 7.66 10.22
CA VAL A 87 -4.95 6.76 11.14
C VAL A 87 -3.68 7.40 11.70
N PHE A 88 -3.29 7.03 12.93
CA PHE A 88 -2.04 7.52 13.50
C PHE A 88 -0.87 7.17 12.56
N TRP A 89 -0.03 8.16 12.28
CA TRP A 89 1.05 8.08 11.29
C TRP A 89 1.85 6.79 11.38
N LEU A 90 2.35 6.44 12.57
CA LEU A 90 3.17 5.25 12.78
C LEU A 90 2.43 3.95 12.45
N TYR A 91 1.14 3.87 12.78
CA TYR A 91 0.33 2.70 12.46
C TYR A 91 0.07 2.61 10.96
N GLY A 92 -0.25 3.74 10.30
CA GLY A 92 -0.47 3.78 8.86
C GLY A 92 0.78 3.48 8.02
N GLU A 93 1.97 3.84 8.52
CA GLU A 93 3.24 3.49 7.86
C GLU A 93 3.55 1.99 7.98
N CYS A 94 3.35 1.37 9.15
CA CYS A 94 3.65 -0.05 9.35
C CYS A 94 2.55 -1.00 8.87
N TYR A 95 1.33 -0.51 8.66
CA TYR A 95 0.22 -1.29 8.11
C TYR A 95 0.33 -1.45 6.58
N ARG A 96 1.06 -0.58 5.89
CA ARG A 96 1.29 -0.72 4.45
C ARG A 96 2.21 -1.92 4.21
N PRO A 97 1.72 -2.97 3.52
CA PRO A 97 2.53 -4.14 3.18
C PRO A 97 3.64 -3.79 2.19
#